data_AF-A0A3L7PV92-F1
#
_entry.id   AF-A0A3L7PV92-F1
#
_cell.length_a   1.000
_cell.length_b   1.000
_cell.length_c   1.000
_cell.angle_alpha   90.00
_cell.angle_beta   90.00
_cell.angle_gamma   90.00
#
_symmetry.space_group_name_H-M   'P 1'
#
loop_
_entity.id
_entity.type
_entity.pdbx_description
1 polymer ?
#
loop_
_entity_poly.entity_id
_entity_poly.type
_entity_poly.pdbx_seq_one_letter_code
_entity_poly.pdbx_strand_id
1 'polypeptide(L)'
;MRVRLILLLFCTALGPLSWAPQPNQHQDALIRDLQERGGRILRDETLPNKPVVEIDLHRLSMTDATLNSFPTLKSLDISHTLITNKGMAYLAGLHQLQAL
;
A
#
# COMPACT_ATOMS: atom_id res chain seq x y z
N MET A 1 5.42 17.28 -59.51
CA MET A 1 6.33 17.07 -58.35
C MET A 1 5.48 16.35 -57.28
N ARG A 2 5.39 15.03 -57.09
CA ARG A 2 6.33 13.88 -57.02
C ARG A 2 7.35 13.94 -55.87
N VAL A 3 6.92 13.65 -54.64
CA VAL A 3 7.75 13.14 -53.52
C VAL A 3 6.86 12.17 -52.72
N ARG A 4 6.83 10.87 -53.06
CA ARG A 4 7.64 9.73 -52.58
C ARG A 4 7.25 9.17 -51.20
N LEU A 5 6.35 8.19 -51.29
CA LEU A 5 6.23 6.96 -50.51
C LEU A 5 7.58 6.44 -49.97
N ILE A 6 7.69 6.28 -48.64
CA ILE A 6 8.61 5.33 -47.99
C ILE A 6 7.79 4.53 -46.97
N LEU A 7 7.82 3.22 -47.17
CA LEU A 7 7.11 2.18 -46.45
C LEU A 7 8.13 1.50 -45.51
N LEU A 8 7.65 0.99 -44.37
CA LEU A 8 8.27 0.05 -43.42
C LEU A 8 9.06 0.64 -42.23
N LEU A 9 8.48 0.52 -41.01
CA LEU A 9 9.02 -0.38 -39.98
C LEU A 9 8.06 -0.55 -38.79
N PHE A 10 7.75 -1.82 -38.53
CA PHE A 10 7.13 -2.38 -37.34
C PHE A 10 7.83 -1.88 -36.06
N CYS A 11 7.09 -1.32 -35.11
CA CYS A 11 7.51 -1.37 -33.70
C CYS A 11 6.27 -1.63 -32.84
N THR A 12 5.95 -2.91 -32.73
CA THR A 12 5.03 -3.44 -31.72
C THR A 12 5.58 -3.24 -30.32
N ALA A 13 4.65 -2.95 -29.41
CA ALA A 13 4.77 -3.04 -27.97
C ALA A 13 5.63 -1.98 -27.29
N LEU A 14 4.96 -0.99 -26.71
CA LEU A 14 5.07 -0.74 -25.27
C LEU A 14 3.77 -0.05 -24.87
N GLY A 15 3.03 -0.69 -23.95
CA GLY A 15 1.64 -0.36 -23.62
C GLY A 15 1.42 1.10 -23.21
N PRO A 16 0.15 1.56 -23.17
CA PRO A 16 -0.17 2.92 -22.79
C PRO A 16 0.52 3.26 -21.48
N LEU A 17 1.12 4.45 -21.47
CA LEU A 17 1.80 5.10 -20.36
C LEU A 17 1.09 4.84 -19.02
N SER A 18 1.42 3.75 -18.33
CA SER A 18 1.15 3.60 -16.90
C SER A 18 2.26 4.28 -16.13
N TRP A 19 2.48 5.57 -16.43
CA TRP A 19 3.24 6.47 -15.58
C TRP A 19 2.35 7.03 -14.45
N ALA A 20 1.23 6.36 -14.13
CA ALA A 20 0.46 6.69 -12.95
C ALA A 20 1.40 6.46 -11.74
N PRO A 21 1.71 7.51 -10.97
CA PRO A 21 2.42 7.34 -9.71
C PRO A 21 1.59 6.36 -8.89
N GLN A 22 2.14 5.16 -8.62
CA GLN A 22 1.50 4.18 -7.75
C GLN A 22 1.31 4.88 -6.40
N PRO A 23 0.07 5.22 -5.97
CA PRO A 23 -0.18 5.98 -4.74
C PRO A 23 0.40 5.29 -3.50
N ASN A 24 0.66 4.01 -3.64
CA ASN A 24 1.11 3.03 -2.68
C ASN A 24 2.63 2.84 -2.64
N GLN A 25 3.48 3.53 -3.43
CA GLN A 25 4.93 3.27 -3.41
C GLN A 25 5.57 3.44 -2.01
N HIS A 26 5.09 4.39 -1.21
CA HIS A 26 5.53 4.55 0.19
C HIS A 26 4.95 3.46 1.10
N GLN A 27 3.67 3.10 0.91
CA GLN A 27 3.03 2.00 1.62
C GLN A 27 3.70 0.66 1.31
N ASP A 28 4.13 0.42 0.08
CA ASP A 28 4.70 -0.86 -0.35
C ASP A 28 6.05 -1.14 0.31
N ALA A 29 6.85 -0.10 0.58
CA ALA A 29 8.08 -0.23 1.37
C ALA A 29 7.78 -0.59 2.83
N LEU A 30 6.76 0.04 3.43
CA LEU A 30 6.30 -0.27 4.79
C LEU A 30 5.72 -1.68 4.88
N ILE A 31 4.91 -2.07 3.90
CA ILE A 31 4.31 -3.40 3.78
C ILE A 31 5.41 -4.44 3.69
N ARG A 32 6.45 -4.20 2.90
CA ARG A 32 7.59 -5.10 2.80
C ARG A 32 8.33 -5.24 4.13
N ASP A 33 8.62 -4.13 4.82
CA ASP A 33 9.25 -4.17 6.16
C ASP A 33 8.39 -4.97 7.16
N LEU A 34 7.08 -4.72 7.17
CA LEU A 34 6.14 -5.45 8.02
C LEU A 34 6.13 -6.95 7.70
N GLN A 35 6.10 -7.32 6.41
CA GLN A 35 6.14 -8.72 5.97
C GLN A 35 7.47 -9.40 6.30
N GLU A 36 8.61 -8.72 6.11
CA GLU A 36 9.95 -9.22 6.46
C GLU A 36 10.08 -9.52 7.94
N ARG A 37 9.39 -8.73 8.77
CA ARG A 37 9.35 -8.90 10.22
C ARG A 37 8.34 -9.94 10.68
N GLY A 38 7.54 -10.50 9.75
CA GLY A 38 6.57 -11.56 10.02
C GLY A 38 5.12 -11.08 10.21
N GLY A 39 4.85 -9.79 9.97
CA GLY A 39 3.52 -9.22 9.98
C GLY A 39 2.70 -9.68 8.77
N ARG A 40 1.39 -9.80 8.95
CA ARG A 40 0.47 -10.23 7.89
C ARG A 40 -0.34 -9.04 7.43
N ILE A 41 -0.56 -8.95 6.12
CA ILE A 41 -1.27 -7.82 5.51
C ILE A 41 -2.26 -8.38 4.51
N LEU A 42 -3.51 -7.94 4.62
CA LEU A 42 -4.58 -8.30 3.71
C LEU A 42 -5.07 -7.05 2.98
N ARG A 43 -5.01 -7.14 1.65
CA ARG A 43 -5.50 -6.12 0.73
C ARG A 43 -6.85 -6.52 0.19
N ASP A 44 -7.74 -5.56 0.05
CA ASP A 44 -9.04 -5.78 -0.56
C ASP A 44 -8.91 -5.84 -2.08
N GLU A 45 -8.90 -7.04 -2.64
CA GLU A 45 -8.77 -7.25 -4.09
C GLU A 45 -9.99 -6.78 -4.90
N THR A 46 -11.11 -6.52 -4.23
CA THR A 46 -12.37 -6.14 -4.88
C THR A 46 -12.42 -4.65 -5.25
N LEU A 47 -11.58 -3.83 -4.61
CA LEU A 47 -11.53 -2.39 -4.82
C LEU A 47 -10.43 -1.99 -5.82
N PRO A 48 -10.66 -0.94 -6.63
CA PRO A 48 -9.60 -0.35 -7.43
C PRO A 48 -8.47 0.13 -6.50
N ASN A 49 -7.22 -0.15 -6.89
CA ASN A 49 -5.99 0.10 -6.12
C ASN A 49 -5.69 -0.86 -4.96
N LYS A 50 -6.49 -1.92 -4.76
CA LYS A 50 -6.24 -2.98 -3.77
C LYS A 50 -5.77 -2.46 -2.40
N PRO A 51 -6.55 -1.59 -1.73
CA PRO A 51 -6.12 -0.95 -0.49
C PRO A 51 -5.89 -1.97 0.62
N VAL A 52 -4.98 -1.66 1.54
CA VAL A 52 -4.79 -2.44 2.75
C VAL A 52 -5.98 -2.21 3.67
N VAL A 53 -6.64 -3.30 4.07
CA VAL A 53 -7.81 -3.28 4.95
C VAL A 53 -7.54 -3.96 6.27
N GLU A 54 -6.56 -4.85 6.33
CA GLU A 54 -6.19 -5.55 7.56
C GLU A 54 -4.68 -5.68 7.66
N ILE A 55 -4.18 -5.41 8.87
CA ILE A 55 -2.78 -5.58 9.24
C ILE A 55 -2.75 -6.32 10.57
N ASP A 56 -2.04 -7.44 10.60
CA ASP A 56 -1.71 -8.19 11.81
C ASP A 56 -0.23 -8.00 12.12
N LEU A 57 0.01 -7.41 13.30
CA LEU A 57 1.32 -7.03 13.81
C LEU A 57 1.69 -7.81 15.06
N HIS A 58 1.12 -8.99 15.26
CA HIS A 58 1.36 -9.79 16.46
C HIS A 58 2.86 -9.90 16.79
N ARG A 59 3.28 -9.31 17.91
CA ARG A 59 4.68 -9.21 18.41
C ARG A 59 5.65 -8.29 17.64
N LEU A 60 5.14 -7.29 16.90
CA LEU A 60 5.98 -6.30 16.22
C LEU A 60 6.03 -4.95 16.94
N SER A 61 7.22 -4.40 17.16
CA SER A 61 7.39 -3.00 17.58
C SER A 61 7.24 -2.08 16.39
N MET A 62 6.12 -1.37 16.28
CA MET A 62 5.89 -0.44 15.19
C MET A 62 6.17 1.00 15.62
N THR A 63 6.60 1.84 14.67
CA THR A 63 6.78 3.28 14.88
C THR A 63 5.51 4.02 14.47
N ASP A 64 5.15 5.02 15.26
CA ASP A 64 4.04 5.97 15.09
C ASP A 64 3.72 6.43 13.65
N ALA A 65 4.73 6.56 12.79
CA ALA A 65 4.57 7.02 11.41
C ALA A 65 3.94 5.98 10.44
N THR A 66 4.02 4.69 10.78
CA THR A 66 3.62 3.62 9.85
C THR A 66 2.09 3.50 9.72
N LEU A 67 1.33 3.77 10.79
CA LEU A 67 -0.14 3.64 10.79
C LEU A 67 -0.86 4.69 9.95
N ASN A 68 -0.37 5.93 9.94
CA ASN A 68 -0.96 7.02 9.15
C ASN A 68 -0.92 6.76 7.64
N SER A 69 -0.07 5.83 7.20
CA SER A 69 -0.02 5.41 5.82
C SER A 69 -1.19 4.49 5.43
N PHE A 70 -2.06 4.05 6.35
CA PHE A 70 -3.16 3.12 6.06
C PHE A 70 -4.55 3.69 6.44
N PRO A 71 -5.02 4.76 5.78
CA PRO A 71 -6.28 5.44 6.16
C PRO A 71 -7.54 4.60 5.92
N THR A 72 -7.45 3.53 5.13
CA THR A 72 -8.55 2.61 4.78
C THR A 72 -8.56 1.36 5.66
N LEU A 73 -7.71 1.30 6.68
CA LEU A 73 -7.58 0.14 7.54
C LEU A 73 -8.88 -0.10 8.32
N LYS A 74 -9.38 -1.34 8.28
CA LYS A 74 -10.60 -1.78 8.96
C LYS A 74 -10.30 -2.69 10.15
N SER A 75 -9.25 -3.49 10.06
CA SER A 75 -8.81 -4.39 11.12
C SER A 75 -7.33 -4.19 11.41
N LEU A 76 -6.97 -4.10 12.68
CA LEU A 76 -5.59 -3.94 13.12
C LEU A 76 -5.33 -4.83 14.33
N ASP A 77 -4.57 -5.90 14.19
CA ASP A 77 -4.14 -6.67 15.36
C ASP A 77 -2.80 -6.12 15.86
N ILE A 78 -2.82 -5.53 17.05
CA ILE A 78 -1.64 -5.04 17.78
C ILE A 78 -1.40 -5.83 19.07
N SER A 79 -1.98 -7.03 19.18
CA SER A 79 -1.80 -7.92 20.33
C SER A 79 -0.31 -8.23 20.52
N HIS A 80 0.13 -8.18 21.79
CA HIS A 80 1.53 -8.41 22.15
C HIS A 80 2.54 -7.44 21.52
N THR A 81 2.10 -6.26 21.09
CA THR A 81 3.00 -5.16 20.67
C THR A 81 3.26 -4.19 21.83
N LEU A 82 4.43 -3.53 21.81
CA LEU A 82 4.80 -2.46 22.74
C LEU A 82 4.26 -1.11 22.22
N ILE A 83 2.94 -0.99 22.02
CA ILE A 83 2.34 0.31 21.69
C ILE A 83 2.32 1.19 22.95
N THR A 84 2.94 2.37 22.84
CA THR A 84 2.89 3.38 23.91
C THR A 84 1.58 4.18 23.84
N ASN A 85 1.23 4.91 24.90
CA ASN A 85 0.08 5.84 24.87
C ASN A 85 0.16 6.87 23.73
N LYS A 86 1.38 7.18 23.23
CA LYS A 86 1.57 8.02 22.04
C LYS A 86 1.14 7.28 20.77
N GLY A 87 1.50 6.00 20.65
CA GLY A 87 1.06 5.09 19.59
C GLY A 87 -0.47 4.97 19.49
N MET A 88 -1.17 4.98 20.64
CA MET A 88 -2.64 4.95 20.68
C MET A 88 -3.30 6.18 20.06
N ALA A 89 -2.65 7.35 20.08
CA ALA A 89 -3.20 8.57 19.48
C ALA A 89 -3.30 8.46 17.95
N TYR A 90 -2.49 7.62 17.31
CA TYR A 90 -2.54 7.39 15.87
C TYR A 90 -3.73 6.53 15.45
N LEU A 91 -4.26 5.70 16.35
CA LEU A 91 -5.51 4.98 16.11
C LEU A 91 -6.69 5.95 15.93
N ALA A 92 -6.64 7.14 16.54
CA ALA A 92 -7.68 8.15 16.37
C ALA A 92 -7.78 8.70 14.94
N GLY A 93 -6.71 8.60 14.15
CA GLY A 93 -6.70 8.97 12.72
C GLY A 93 -7.24 7.88 11.79
N LEU A 94 -7.43 6.66 12.30
CA LEU A 94 -7.95 5.53 11.52
C LEU A 94 -9.47 5.49 11.58
N HIS A 95 -10.11 6.46 10.91
CA HIS A 95 -11.56 6.64 10.93
C HIS A 95 -12.37 5.44 10.39
N GLN A 96 -11.73 4.54 9.65
CA GLN A 96 -12.36 3.33 9.11
C GLN A 96 -12.10 2.07 9.94
N LEU A 97 -11.38 2.19 11.07
CA LEU A 97 -11.05 1.05 11.91
C LEU A 97 -12.31 0.53 12.61
N GLN A 98 -12.57 -0.76 12.48
CA GLN A 98 -13.73 -1.47 13.02
C GLN A 98 -13.32 -2.50 14.07
N ALA A 99 -12.10 -3.05 13.97
CA ALA A 99 -11.56 -4.06 14.86
C ALA A 99 -10.11 -3.73 15.26
N LEU A 100 -9.78 -3.98 16.53
CA LEU A 100 -8.47 -3.80 17.17
C LEU A 100 -8.12 -5.03 18.02
#